data_AF-A0A545SG49-F1
#
_entry.id   AF-A0A545SG49-F1
#
_cell.length_a   1.000
_cell.length_b   1.000
_cell.length_c   1.000
_cell.angle_alpha   90.00
_cell.angle_beta   90.00
_cell.angle_gamma   90.00
#
_symmetry.space_group_name_H-M   'P 1'
#
loop_
_entity.id
_entity.type
_entity.pdbx_description
1 polymer ?
#
loop_
_entity_poly.entity_id
_entity_poly.type
_entity_poly.pdbx_seq_one_letter_code
_entity_poly.pdbx_strand_id
1 'polypeptide(L)'
;MRLLEELDYKLYDYLSSIDRVKPDTNASSHVVIIDVDEKSLNEFGVWPWSRLIDAGLLAKVNAHTPAVIAFNFLFTQADAYGAKTIQDFYQKTFHQTMDISGIDKNLQDSDKVFANYIKETNAYLPVYILNNKEMISNYPIYHENKQREFGFMNIYSDSDGILRRAKLFDDVNNAYIPAFSLDILSSFDKNSTKRSQKMDILGYK
;
A
#
# COMPACT_ATOMS: atom_id res chain seq x y z
N MET A 1 18.52 31.60 10.49
CA MET A 1 17.64 30.98 9.48
C MET A 1 16.31 30.51 10.09
N ARG A 2 16.29 29.95 11.32
CA ARG A 2 15.08 29.54 12.06
C ARG A 2 13.96 30.60 12.21
N LEU A 3 14.32 31.88 12.43
CA LEU A 3 13.33 32.98 12.53
C LEU A 3 12.51 33.21 11.26
N LEU A 4 13.11 33.00 10.08
CA LEU A 4 12.40 33.15 8.80
C LEU A 4 11.44 32.00 8.57
N GLU A 5 11.83 30.79 8.96
CA GLU A 5 11.00 29.59 8.90
C GLU A 5 9.79 29.69 9.84
N GLU A 6 9.99 30.15 11.08
CA GLU A 6 8.89 30.39 12.03
C GLU A 6 7.91 31.45 11.53
N LEU A 7 8.40 32.48 10.83
CA LEU A 7 7.55 33.48 10.20
C LEU A 7 6.77 32.90 9.01
N ASP A 8 7.41 32.08 8.18
CA ASP A 8 6.77 31.37 7.07
C ASP A 8 5.65 30.46 7.56
N TYR A 9 5.88 29.68 8.61
CA TYR A 9 4.85 28.83 9.21
C TYR A 9 3.67 29.63 9.76
N LYS A 10 3.92 30.74 10.47
CA LYS A 10 2.85 31.62 10.95
C LYS A 10 2.05 32.24 9.80
N LEU A 11 2.74 32.65 8.73
CA LEU A 11 2.09 33.23 7.56
C LEU A 11 1.26 32.17 6.82
N TYR A 12 1.81 30.97 6.63
CA TYR A 12 1.11 29.84 6.05
C TYR A 12 -0.15 29.49 6.84
N ASP A 13 -0.03 29.38 8.16
CA ASP A 13 -1.15 29.06 9.05
C ASP A 13 -2.23 30.16 9.00
N TYR A 14 -1.81 31.43 8.96
CA TYR A 14 -2.72 32.57 8.80
C TYR A 14 -3.46 32.53 7.46
N LEU A 15 -2.75 32.37 6.34
CA LEU A 15 -3.38 32.29 5.00
C LEU A 15 -4.30 31.07 4.87
N SER A 16 -3.86 29.91 5.37
CA SER A 16 -4.67 28.69 5.39
C SER A 16 -5.91 28.82 6.28
N SER A 17 -5.87 29.68 7.30
CA SER A 17 -7.05 29.98 8.13
C SER A 17 -8.09 30.82 7.39
N ILE A 18 -7.68 31.62 6.41
CA ILE A 18 -8.54 32.45 5.57
C ILE A 18 -9.17 31.59 4.48
N ASP A 19 -8.37 30.74 3.82
CA ASP A 19 -8.80 29.86 2.72
C ASP A 19 -9.32 28.50 3.20
N ARG A 20 -9.93 28.43 4.39
CA ARG A 20 -10.58 27.20 4.85
C ARG A 20 -11.75 26.87 3.93
N VAL A 21 -11.47 26.07 2.89
CA VAL A 21 -12.48 25.23 2.25
C VAL A 21 -13.08 24.43 3.40
N LYS A 22 -14.29 24.79 3.81
CA LYS A 22 -15.00 24.02 4.82
C LYS A 22 -15.05 22.59 4.27
N PRO A 23 -14.51 21.60 4.98
CA PRO A 23 -14.61 20.23 4.53
C PRO A 23 -16.09 19.94 4.31
N ASP A 24 -16.43 19.39 3.15
CA ASP A 24 -17.79 18.96 2.89
C ASP A 24 -18.14 17.97 4.00
N THR A 25 -19.03 18.39 4.90
CA THR A 25 -19.44 17.60 6.05
C THR A 25 -20.37 16.45 5.65
N ASN A 26 -20.79 16.41 4.39
CA ASN A 26 -21.50 15.26 3.86
C ASN A 26 -20.49 14.14 3.61
N ALA A 27 -20.74 12.98 4.22
CA ALA A 27 -19.97 11.79 3.91
C ALA A 27 -20.06 11.52 2.40
N SER A 28 -18.92 11.55 1.71
CA SER A 28 -18.87 11.20 0.30
C SER A 28 -19.36 9.76 0.13
N SER A 29 -20.42 9.56 -0.65
CA SER A 29 -20.92 8.22 -1.00
C SER A 29 -19.96 7.45 -1.92
N HIS A 30 -18.82 8.03 -2.30
CA HIS A 30 -17.89 7.49 -3.28
C HIS A 30 -16.64 6.86 -2.66
N VAL A 31 -16.43 7.00 -1.35
CA VAL A 31 -15.27 6.45 -0.64
C VAL A 31 -15.75 5.53 0.46
N VAL A 32 -15.25 4.30 0.46
CA VAL A 32 -15.50 3.31 1.50
C VAL A 32 -14.18 3.01 2.19
N ILE A 33 -14.15 3.16 3.51
CA ILE A 33 -13.01 2.77 4.35
C ILE A 33 -13.33 1.41 4.96
N ILE A 34 -12.42 0.46 4.77
CA ILE A 34 -12.48 -0.87 5.38
C ILE A 34 -11.35 -0.92 6.39
N ASP A 35 -11.71 -1.10 7.66
CA ASP A 35 -10.76 -1.10 8.77
C ASP A 35 -10.54 -2.52 9.32
N VAL A 36 -9.40 -2.73 9.95
CA VAL A 36 -9.09 -3.95 10.71
C VAL A 36 -9.40 -3.68 12.17
N ASP A 37 -10.64 -3.97 12.57
CA ASP A 37 -11.13 -3.71 13.92
C ASP A 37 -11.01 -4.95 14.85
N GLU A 38 -11.25 -4.73 16.14
CA GLU A 38 -11.19 -5.80 17.15
C GLU A 38 -12.18 -6.94 16.85
N LYS A 39 -13.35 -6.63 16.30
CA LYS A 39 -14.32 -7.64 15.90
C LYS A 39 -13.77 -8.55 14.81
N SER A 40 -13.14 -7.97 13.79
CA SER A 40 -12.52 -8.71 12.69
C SER A 40 -11.32 -9.52 13.17
N LEU A 41 -10.51 -8.99 14.10
CA LEU A 41 -9.42 -9.75 14.72
C LEU A 41 -9.92 -10.94 15.54
N ASN A 42 -11.05 -10.81 16.22
CA ASN A 42 -11.68 -11.91 16.94
C ASN A 42 -12.25 -12.98 16.00
N GLU A 43 -12.68 -12.60 14.79
CA GLU A 43 -13.26 -13.53 13.80
C GLU A 43 -12.19 -14.23 12.96
N PHE A 44 -11.20 -13.49 12.45
CA PHE A 44 -10.19 -13.96 11.49
C PHE A 44 -8.83 -14.27 12.11
N GLY A 45 -8.64 -13.90 13.38
CA GLY A 45 -7.39 -14.07 14.11
C GLY A 45 -6.49 -12.84 14.10
N VAL A 46 -5.30 -13.01 14.66
CA VAL A 46 -4.32 -11.93 14.84
C VAL A 46 -3.73 -11.50 13.51
N TRP A 47 -3.70 -10.18 13.27
CA TRP A 47 -3.04 -9.58 12.12
C TRP A 47 -1.51 -9.66 12.25
N PRO A 48 -0.73 -9.84 11.15
CA PRO A 48 -1.16 -9.99 9.76
C PRO A 48 -1.95 -11.26 9.51
N TRP A 49 -3.00 -11.19 8.69
CA TRP A 49 -3.78 -12.37 8.31
C TRP A 49 -3.09 -13.20 7.22
N SER A 50 -3.60 -14.43 7.02
CA SER A 50 -3.26 -15.20 5.82
C SER A 50 -3.68 -14.44 4.56
N ARG A 51 -2.88 -14.55 3.51
CA ARG A 51 -3.17 -13.98 2.19
C ARG A 51 -4.41 -14.56 1.53
N LEU A 52 -4.91 -15.71 2.00
CA LEU A 52 -6.23 -16.21 1.60
C LEU A 52 -7.38 -15.34 2.13
N ILE A 53 -7.25 -14.79 3.34
CA ILE A 53 -8.23 -13.85 3.90
C ILE A 53 -8.16 -12.53 3.13
N ASP A 54 -6.96 -12.01 2.88
CA ASP A 54 -6.74 -10.79 2.09
C ASP A 54 -7.29 -10.94 0.66
N ALA A 55 -7.07 -12.09 0.02
CA ALA A 55 -7.62 -12.42 -1.30
C ALA A 55 -9.15 -12.48 -1.30
N GLY A 56 -9.76 -13.11 -0.28
CA GLY A 56 -11.21 -13.17 -0.13
C GLY A 56 -11.83 -11.79 0.11
N LEU A 57 -11.17 -10.94 0.91
CA LEU A 57 -11.57 -9.55 1.11
C LEU A 57 -11.51 -8.79 -0.22
N LEU A 58 -10.38 -8.88 -0.92
CA LEU A 58 -10.18 -8.21 -2.21
C LEU A 58 -11.23 -8.65 -3.25
N ALA A 59 -11.55 -9.95 -3.30
CA ALA A 59 -12.60 -10.49 -4.16
C ALA A 59 -13.99 -9.88 -3.85
N LYS A 60 -14.36 -9.82 -2.57
CA LYS A 60 -15.63 -9.25 -2.12
C LYS A 60 -15.74 -7.77 -2.44
N VAL A 61 -14.67 -7.01 -2.19
CA VAL A 61 -14.64 -5.57 -2.50
C VAL A 61 -14.73 -5.34 -4.01
N ASN A 62 -13.97 -6.12 -4.79
CA ASN A 62 -13.96 -6.00 -6.25
C ASN A 62 -15.29 -6.39 -6.90
N ALA A 63 -16.10 -7.25 -6.27
CA ALA A 63 -17.44 -7.59 -6.75
C ALA A 63 -18.39 -6.37 -6.82
N HIS A 64 -18.09 -5.28 -6.10
CA HIS A 64 -18.81 -4.01 -6.18
C HIS A 64 -18.26 -3.06 -7.27
N THR A 65 -17.32 -3.53 -8.10
CA THR A 65 -16.71 -2.76 -9.20
C THR A 65 -16.20 -1.37 -8.79
N PRO A 66 -15.40 -1.26 -7.71
CA PRO A 66 -14.86 0.02 -7.29
C PRO A 66 -13.93 0.57 -8.38
N ALA A 67 -13.87 1.90 -8.48
CA ALA A 67 -12.95 2.53 -9.42
C ALA A 67 -11.48 2.21 -9.07
N VAL A 68 -11.13 2.16 -7.77
CA VAL A 68 -9.79 1.81 -7.25
C VAL A 68 -9.96 1.11 -5.90
N ILE A 69 -9.07 0.18 -5.59
CA ILE A 69 -8.91 -0.42 -4.26
C ILE A 69 -7.50 -0.07 -3.77
N ALA A 70 -7.37 0.56 -2.60
CA ALA A 70 -6.06 0.98 -2.09
C ALA A 70 -5.80 0.34 -0.72
N PHE A 71 -4.66 -0.34 -0.59
CA PHE A 71 -4.19 -0.85 0.69
C PHE A 71 -3.34 0.22 1.39
N ASN A 72 -3.61 0.47 2.68
CA ASN A 72 -2.84 1.45 3.50
C ASN A 72 -1.85 0.74 4.43
N PHE A 73 -1.26 -0.36 3.97
CA PHE A 73 -0.22 -1.10 4.67
C PHE A 73 0.58 -1.93 3.69
N LEU A 74 1.79 -2.33 4.09
CA LEU A 74 2.72 -3.08 3.25
C LEU A 74 2.67 -4.58 3.57
N PHE A 75 2.74 -5.39 2.52
CA PHE A 75 2.90 -6.84 2.61
C PHE A 75 4.36 -7.22 2.37
N THR A 76 5.25 -6.95 3.33
CA THR A 76 6.72 -6.98 3.11
C THR A 76 7.33 -8.38 3.06
N GLN A 77 6.61 -9.41 3.51
CA GLN A 77 7.09 -10.78 3.62
C GLN A 77 6.05 -11.76 3.05
N ALA A 78 6.51 -12.97 2.72
CA ALA A 78 5.66 -14.09 2.37
C ALA A 78 4.64 -14.39 3.48
N ASP A 79 3.50 -14.97 3.11
CA ASP A 79 2.46 -15.36 4.05
C ASP A 79 2.98 -16.38 5.07
N ALA A 80 3.07 -15.98 6.33
CA ALA A 80 3.50 -16.86 7.43
C ALA A 80 2.51 -18.01 7.70
N TYR A 81 1.24 -17.87 7.31
CA TYR A 81 0.19 -18.87 7.49
C TYR A 81 -0.04 -19.74 6.25
N GLY A 82 0.65 -19.47 5.15
CA GLY A 82 0.51 -20.21 3.89
C GLY A 82 0.97 -21.67 4.03
N ALA A 83 0.19 -22.61 3.50
CA ALA A 83 0.51 -24.04 3.59
C ALA A 83 1.91 -24.36 3.04
N LYS A 84 2.27 -23.76 1.90
CA LYS A 84 3.61 -23.87 1.32
C LYS A 84 4.69 -23.25 2.20
N THR A 85 4.46 -22.10 2.83
CA THR A 85 5.42 -21.47 3.74
C THR A 85 5.68 -22.35 4.96
N ILE A 86 4.62 -22.94 5.52
CA ILE A 86 4.71 -23.88 6.64
C ILE A 86 5.45 -25.15 6.22
N GLN A 87 5.08 -25.74 5.06
CA GLN A 87 5.77 -26.90 4.51
C GLN A 87 7.29 -26.64 4.34
N ASP A 88 7.63 -25.49 3.75
CA ASP A 88 9.01 -25.04 3.56
C ASP A 88 9.76 -24.89 4.89
N PHE A 89 9.11 -24.33 5.91
CA PHE A 89 9.69 -24.18 7.24
C PHE A 89 10.04 -25.55 7.87
N TYR A 90 9.11 -26.51 7.85
CA TYR A 90 9.37 -27.84 8.42
C TYR A 90 10.45 -28.62 7.66
N GLN A 91 10.44 -28.50 6.33
CA GLN A 91 11.46 -29.13 5.50
C GLN A 91 12.84 -28.51 5.73
N LYS A 92 12.95 -27.18 5.85
CA LYS A 92 14.23 -26.48 6.03
C LYS A 92 14.78 -26.61 7.45
N THR A 93 13.93 -26.46 8.47
CA THR A 93 14.34 -26.43 9.88
C THR A 93 14.48 -27.82 10.49
N PHE A 94 13.60 -28.76 10.13
CA PHE A 94 13.53 -30.08 10.76
C PHE A 94 13.77 -31.25 9.79
N HIS A 95 13.99 -30.98 8.49
CA HIS A 95 14.10 -32.00 7.44
C HIS A 95 12.90 -32.95 7.39
N GLN A 96 11.73 -32.46 7.82
CA GLN A 96 10.48 -33.20 7.77
C GLN A 96 9.63 -32.71 6.61
N THR A 97 9.23 -33.64 5.76
CA THR A 97 8.31 -33.36 4.67
C THR A 97 6.88 -33.37 5.21
N MET A 98 6.20 -32.23 5.10
CA MET A 98 4.77 -32.12 5.37
C MET A 98 4.00 -32.36 4.08
N ASP A 99 3.03 -33.29 4.09
CA ASP A 99 2.14 -33.47 2.96
C ASP A 99 1.01 -32.44 2.99
N ILE A 100 0.97 -31.58 1.96
CA ILE A 100 -0.07 -30.57 1.76
C ILE A 100 -1.03 -30.95 0.62
N SER A 101 -0.93 -32.16 0.06
CA SER A 101 -1.73 -32.61 -1.09
C SER A 101 -3.24 -32.67 -0.81
N GLY A 102 -3.63 -32.78 0.47
CA GLY A 102 -5.02 -32.69 0.90
C GLY A 102 -5.63 -31.28 0.82
N ILE A 103 -4.81 -30.25 0.61
CA ILE A 103 -5.26 -28.88 0.36
C ILE A 103 -5.41 -28.70 -1.15
N ASP A 104 -6.49 -28.05 -1.60
CA ASP A 104 -6.67 -27.69 -3.00
C ASP A 104 -5.40 -27.02 -3.55
N LYS A 105 -4.90 -27.50 -4.70
CA LYS A 105 -3.70 -26.96 -5.36
C LYS A 105 -3.74 -25.45 -5.53
N ASN A 106 -4.92 -24.88 -5.75
CA ASN A 106 -5.11 -23.45 -5.94
C ASN A 106 -5.01 -22.66 -4.63
N LEU A 107 -5.06 -23.31 -3.46
CA LEU A 107 -4.98 -22.68 -2.14
C LEU A 107 -3.63 -22.94 -1.43
N GLN A 108 -2.80 -23.84 -1.97
CA GLN A 108 -1.53 -24.22 -1.35
C GLN A 108 -0.51 -23.07 -1.28
N ASP A 109 -0.54 -22.16 -2.25
CA ASP A 109 0.35 -21.00 -2.34
C ASP A 109 -0.48 -19.72 -2.19
N SER A 110 -0.72 -19.32 -0.95
CA SER A 110 -1.62 -18.20 -0.60
C SER A 110 -1.11 -16.85 -1.14
N ASP A 111 0.20 -16.66 -1.20
CA ASP A 111 0.83 -15.50 -1.84
C ASP A 111 0.48 -15.42 -3.33
N LYS A 112 0.54 -16.55 -4.06
CA LYS A 112 0.09 -16.59 -5.46
C LYS A 112 -1.39 -16.29 -5.63
N VAL A 113 -2.23 -16.80 -4.73
CA VAL A 113 -3.68 -16.50 -4.77
C VAL A 113 -3.90 -15.00 -4.65
N PHE A 114 -3.31 -14.38 -3.64
CA PHE A 114 -3.46 -12.95 -3.41
C PHE A 114 -2.84 -12.10 -4.53
N ALA A 115 -1.66 -12.49 -5.03
CA ALA A 115 -1.03 -11.84 -6.18
C ALA A 115 -1.91 -11.88 -7.44
N ASN A 116 -2.59 -13.00 -7.70
CA ASN A 116 -3.53 -13.12 -8.81
C ASN A 116 -4.73 -12.17 -8.63
N TYR A 117 -5.30 -12.08 -7.43
CA TYR A 117 -6.38 -11.11 -7.18
C TYR A 117 -5.88 -9.67 -7.30
N ILE A 118 -4.69 -9.33 -6.79
CA ILE A 118 -4.10 -8.01 -7.01
C ILE A 118 -4.02 -7.73 -8.51
N LYS A 119 -3.50 -8.67 -9.30
CA LYS A 119 -3.37 -8.55 -10.77
C LYS A 119 -4.70 -8.36 -11.50
N GLU A 120 -5.75 -9.04 -11.06
CA GLU A 120 -7.07 -9.04 -11.71
C GLU A 120 -7.95 -7.86 -11.28
N THR A 121 -7.54 -7.11 -10.26
CA THR A 121 -8.28 -6.00 -9.70
C THR A 121 -7.51 -4.69 -9.82
N ASN A 122 -8.22 -3.56 -9.71
CA ASN A 122 -7.57 -2.24 -9.67
C ASN A 122 -7.01 -1.92 -8.27
N ALA A 123 -6.25 -2.87 -7.72
CA ALA A 123 -5.64 -2.81 -6.40
C ALA A 123 -4.25 -2.13 -6.44
N TYR A 124 -4.11 -1.07 -5.65
CA TYR A 124 -2.91 -0.28 -5.47
C TYR A 124 -2.25 -0.63 -4.14
N LEU A 125 -0.93 -0.80 -4.17
CA LEU A 125 -0.14 -1.13 -3.00
C LEU A 125 0.85 -0.02 -2.68
N PRO A 126 1.09 0.28 -1.40
CA PRO A 126 1.98 1.37 -1.04
C PRO A 126 3.44 0.93 -0.98
N VAL A 127 4.33 1.90 -1.03
CA VAL A 127 5.73 1.76 -0.63
C VAL A 127 6.04 2.72 0.51
N TYR A 128 7.16 2.48 1.19
CA TYR A 128 7.63 3.36 2.26
C TYR A 128 9.08 3.76 2.01
N ILE A 129 9.36 5.04 1.90
CA ILE A 129 10.70 5.57 1.64
C ILE A 129 11.45 5.68 2.96
N LEU A 130 12.62 5.07 3.06
CA LEU A 130 13.49 5.18 4.24
C LEU A 130 14.41 6.39 4.12
N ASN A 131 14.99 6.56 2.94
CA ASN A 131 15.92 7.63 2.60
C ASN A 131 16.00 7.78 1.08
N ASN A 132 16.87 8.67 0.58
CA ASN A 132 17.05 8.91 -0.85
C ASN A 132 17.68 7.74 -1.65
N LYS A 133 17.97 6.61 -1.00
CA LYS A 133 18.54 5.41 -1.61
C LYS A 133 17.74 4.14 -1.40
N GLU A 134 16.87 4.11 -0.39
CA GLU A 134 16.22 2.89 0.07
C GLU A 134 14.72 3.12 0.29
N MET A 135 13.93 2.15 -0.17
CA MET A 135 12.50 2.04 0.12
C MET A 135 12.18 0.63 0.59
N ILE A 136 11.20 0.51 1.48
CA ILE A 136 10.52 -0.74 1.79
C ILE A 136 9.38 -0.92 0.80
N SER A 137 9.34 -2.09 0.18
CA SER A 137 8.31 -2.47 -0.79
C SER A 137 7.60 -3.75 -0.37
N ASN A 138 6.49 -4.05 -1.04
CA ASN A 138 5.77 -5.30 -0.88
C ASN A 138 6.59 -6.49 -1.40
N TYR A 139 6.25 -7.69 -0.93
CA TYR A 139 6.85 -8.96 -1.32
C TYR A 139 6.81 -9.11 -2.86
N PRO A 140 7.87 -9.62 -3.52
CA PRO A 140 8.11 -9.39 -4.95
C PRO A 140 6.99 -9.88 -5.85
N ILE A 141 6.33 -10.97 -5.45
CA ILE A 141 5.25 -11.60 -6.21
C ILE A 141 4.06 -10.66 -6.45
N TYR A 142 3.86 -9.66 -5.59
CA TYR A 142 2.77 -8.69 -5.72
C TYR A 142 3.05 -7.58 -6.74
N HIS A 143 4.30 -7.47 -7.22
CA HIS A 143 4.70 -6.51 -8.24
C HIS A 143 4.77 -7.12 -9.66
N GLU A 144 4.62 -8.45 -9.78
CA GLU A 144 4.69 -9.14 -11.05
C GLU A 144 3.62 -8.61 -12.02
N ASN A 145 4.07 -7.90 -13.07
CA ASN A 145 3.28 -7.27 -14.12
C ASN A 145 2.55 -5.95 -13.76
N LYS A 146 2.74 -5.39 -12.56
CA LYS A 146 2.23 -4.06 -12.17
C LYS A 146 3.36 -3.05 -12.03
N GLN A 147 3.77 -2.43 -13.13
CA GLN A 147 4.88 -1.47 -13.11
C GLN A 147 4.52 -0.08 -12.54
N ARG A 148 3.23 0.21 -12.24
CA ARG A 148 2.75 1.60 -12.10
C ARG A 148 1.55 1.79 -11.14
N GLU A 149 1.41 0.91 -10.15
CA GLU A 149 0.29 0.97 -9.20
C GLU A 149 0.80 0.98 -7.76
N PHE A 150 1.78 1.85 -7.52
CA PHE A 150 2.35 2.07 -6.19
C PHE A 150 2.85 3.50 -6.02
N GLY A 151 2.78 3.98 -4.77
CA GLY A 151 3.29 5.27 -4.37
C GLY A 151 3.64 5.29 -2.88
N PHE A 152 4.39 6.31 -2.46
CA PHE A 152 4.87 6.36 -1.08
C PHE A 152 3.79 6.88 -0.12
N MET A 153 3.73 6.32 1.08
CA MET A 153 2.80 6.76 2.15
C MET A 153 3.45 7.64 3.22
N ASN A 154 4.73 7.96 3.07
CA ASN A 154 5.45 8.81 4.02
C ASN A 154 4.74 10.12 4.27
N ILE A 155 4.67 10.49 5.55
CA ILE A 155 4.25 11.79 6.03
C ILE A 155 5.49 12.49 6.57
N TYR A 156 5.72 13.71 6.11
CA TYR A 156 6.85 14.52 6.53
C TYR A 156 6.32 15.73 7.31
N SER A 157 6.53 15.73 8.62
CA SER A 157 6.26 16.90 9.44
C SER A 157 7.26 18.01 9.14
N ASP A 158 6.81 19.26 9.29
CA ASP A 158 7.72 20.40 9.33
C ASP A 158 8.61 20.36 10.58
N SER A 159 9.59 21.25 10.67
CA SER A 159 10.59 21.25 11.76
C SER A 159 9.99 21.48 13.16
N ASP A 160 8.76 21.97 13.24
CA ASP A 160 7.99 22.14 14.48
C ASP A 160 7.05 20.96 14.77
N GLY A 161 7.07 19.91 13.95
CA GLY A 161 6.25 18.71 14.09
C GLY A 161 4.85 18.81 13.46
N ILE A 162 4.44 20.00 13.01
CA ILE A 162 3.11 20.20 12.40
C ILE A 162 3.16 19.79 10.93
N LEU A 163 2.13 19.06 10.48
CA LEU A 163 1.98 18.71 9.08
C LEU A 163 1.24 19.81 8.33
N ARG A 164 1.97 20.64 7.57
CA ARG A 164 1.37 21.65 6.69
C ARG A 164 1.41 21.27 5.21
N ARG A 165 2.37 20.44 4.82
CA ARG A 165 2.68 20.14 3.41
C ARG A 165 2.74 18.64 3.20
N ALA A 166 2.17 18.17 2.09
CA ALA A 166 2.35 16.82 1.60
C ALA A 166 3.30 16.86 0.38
N LYS A 167 4.32 16.00 0.37
CA LYS A 167 5.14 15.81 -0.82
C LYS A 167 4.30 15.09 -1.88
N LEU A 168 4.36 15.54 -3.12
CA LEU A 168 3.70 14.89 -4.27
C LEU A 168 4.61 13.88 -4.97
N PHE A 169 5.92 14.13 -4.93
CA PHE A 169 6.96 13.25 -5.45
C PHE A 169 8.12 13.22 -4.46
N ASP A 170 8.80 12.10 -4.38
CA ASP A 170 10.08 11.97 -3.69
C ASP A 170 11.08 11.23 -4.59
N ASP A 171 12.36 11.37 -4.28
CA ASP A 171 13.45 10.76 -5.04
C ASP A 171 14.03 9.57 -4.26
N VAL A 172 14.13 8.41 -4.92
CA VAL A 172 14.87 7.26 -4.43
C VAL A 172 15.76 6.74 -5.55
N ASN A 173 17.08 6.80 -5.40
CA ASN A 173 18.04 6.38 -6.43
C ASN A 173 17.82 7.05 -7.80
N ASN A 174 17.59 8.36 -7.84
CA ASN A 174 17.26 9.13 -9.06
C ASN A 174 15.93 8.74 -9.72
N ALA A 175 15.05 8.09 -8.96
CA ALA A 175 13.75 7.61 -9.40
C ALA A 175 12.67 8.43 -8.65
N TYR A 176 11.85 9.18 -9.39
CA TYR A 176 10.71 9.91 -8.84
C TYR A 176 9.54 9.00 -8.50
N ILE A 177 9.31 8.78 -7.22
CA ILE A 177 8.19 8.01 -6.70
C ILE A 177 7.04 8.99 -6.38
N PRO A 178 5.82 8.81 -6.93
CA PRO A 178 4.68 9.65 -6.58
C PRO A 178 4.19 9.33 -5.16
N ALA A 179 3.53 10.30 -4.54
CA ALA A 179 2.75 10.05 -3.34
C ALA A 179 1.64 9.05 -3.65
N PHE A 180 1.33 8.16 -2.70
CA PHE A 180 0.34 7.10 -2.89
C PHE A 180 -1.04 7.63 -3.31
N SER A 181 -1.48 8.72 -2.68
CA SER A 181 -2.73 9.39 -3.03
C SER A 181 -2.71 10.04 -4.43
N LEU A 182 -1.56 10.55 -4.87
CA LEU A 182 -1.41 11.14 -6.20
C LEU A 182 -1.48 10.06 -7.28
N ASP A 183 -0.82 8.93 -7.06
CA ASP A 183 -0.83 7.79 -7.97
C ASP A 183 -2.25 7.24 -8.14
N ILE A 184 -2.97 7.05 -7.02
CA ILE A 184 -4.39 6.66 -7.01
C ILE A 184 -5.23 7.68 -7.79
N LEU A 185 -5.07 8.99 -7.55
CA LEU A 185 -5.82 10.02 -8.25
C LEU A 185 -5.56 9.97 -9.78
N SER A 186 -4.32 9.71 -10.19
CA SER A 186 -3.95 9.63 -11.59
C SER A 186 -4.63 8.48 -12.35
N SER A 187 -5.09 7.45 -11.63
CA SER A 187 -5.84 6.33 -12.22
C SER A 187 -7.23 6.75 -12.73
N PHE A 188 -7.82 7.81 -12.16
CA PHE A 188 -9.12 8.34 -12.56
C PHE A 188 -9.04 9.23 -13.81
N ASP A 189 -7.88 9.79 -14.12
CA ASP A 189 -7.69 10.69 -15.27
C ASP A 189 -7.05 9.97 -16.47
N LYS A 190 -7.91 9.54 -17.41
CA LYS A 190 -7.52 8.88 -18.67
C LYS A 190 -6.74 9.81 -19.64
N ASN A 191 -6.75 11.12 -19.43
CA ASN A 191 -6.13 12.12 -20.31
C ASN A 191 -4.78 12.65 -19.81
N SER A 192 -4.27 12.17 -18.68
CA SER A 192 -2.97 12.57 -18.12
C SER A 192 -1.79 11.93 -18.90
N THR A 193 -1.55 12.37 -20.14
CA THR A 193 -0.55 11.81 -21.06
C THR A 193 0.92 12.09 -20.71
N LYS A 194 1.22 12.68 -19.55
CA LYS A 194 2.59 12.75 -18.99
C LYS A 194 2.78 11.67 -17.93
N ARG A 195 2.57 10.40 -18.30
CA ARG A 195 2.82 9.25 -17.42
C ARG A 195 4.32 9.03 -17.29
N SER A 196 4.83 9.15 -16.06
CA SER A 196 6.22 8.92 -15.63
C SER A 196 6.88 7.73 -16.34
N GLN A 197 8.16 7.88 -16.68
CA GLN A 197 8.98 6.85 -17.32
C GLN A 197 9.00 5.56 -16.50
N LYS A 198 9.21 4.45 -17.21
CA LYS A 198 9.36 3.09 -16.69
C LYS A 198 10.31 3.09 -15.48
N MET A 199 9.81 2.71 -14.30
CA MET A 199 10.63 2.59 -13.10
C MET A 199 10.89 1.11 -12.85
N ASP A 200 12.16 0.72 -12.88
CA ASP A 200 12.56 -0.59 -12.37
C ASP A 200 12.46 -0.53 -10.85
N ILE A 201 11.67 -1.42 -10.26
CA ILE A 201 11.55 -1.56 -8.80
C ILE A 201 12.88 -2.12 -8.28
N LEU A 202 13.82 -1.22 -8.02
CA LEU A 202 15.10 -1.52 -7.39
C LEU A 202 14.90 -1.43 -5.88
N GLY A 203 14.72 -2.58 -5.21
CA GLY A 203 14.49 -2.52 -3.76
C GLY A 203 14.31 -3.83 -3.02
N TYR A 204 14.41 -5.00 -3.65
CA TYR A 204 14.49 -6.23 -2.88
C TYR A 204 15.95 -6.50 -2.49
N LYS A 205 16.31 -6.13 -1.27
CA LYS A 205 17.44 -6.71 -0.54
C LYS A 205 16.91 -7.45 0.67
#